data_AF-A0A7N2LN77-F1
#
_entry.id   AF-A0A7N2LN77-F1
#
_cell.length_a   1.000
_cell.length_b   1.000
_cell.length_c   1.000
_cell.angle_alpha   90.00
_cell.angle_beta   90.00
_cell.angle_gamma   90.00
#
_symmetry.space_group_name_H-M   'P 1'
#
loop_
_entity.id
_entity.type
_entity.pdbx_description
1 polymer ?
#
loop_
_entity_poly.entity_id
_entity_poly.type
_entity_poly.pdbx_seq_one_letter_code
_entity_poly.pdbx_strand_id
1 'polypeptide(L)'
;MQKLINLGHLDIIGTSIKRMPIQIIRLKCLWTLTKFVVNKNIGFQIGELGKLPNLRGAILIAKLQDAINPTDALYAKLKAKRQLKDLTLEWDADDIISQSERDVMNNLQPHTNLKRLAINDYSGTSFPNWVGDYTFSNVKVVHLNSCRFCLYLPPLGQLPSLQNLSIVGFDEVVKVGPDFYGGSSSTITPFQSLKILNFERM
;
A
#
# COMPACT_ATOMS: atom_id res chain seq x y z
N MET A 1 11.21 23.32 9.17
CA MET A 1 11.35 21.97 9.78
C MET A 1 12.69 21.69 10.47
N GLN A 2 13.83 22.25 10.03
CA GLN A 2 15.15 21.89 10.60
C GLN A 2 15.30 22.10 12.12
N LYS A 3 14.53 23.03 12.72
CA LYS A 3 14.56 23.30 14.16
C LYS A 3 13.67 22.36 14.98
N LEU A 4 12.85 21.52 14.35
CA LEU A 4 11.84 20.67 15.00
C LEU A 4 12.39 19.28 15.36
N ILE A 5 13.60 19.20 15.91
CA ILE A 5 14.34 17.93 16.11
C ILE A 5 13.61 16.92 17.02
N ASN A 6 12.76 17.40 17.92
CA ASN A 6 11.96 16.58 18.85
C ASN A 6 10.55 16.28 18.34
N LEU A 7 10.23 16.59 17.07
CA LEU A 7 8.89 16.35 16.53
C LEU A 7 8.60 14.84 16.45
N GLY A 8 7.65 14.39 17.26
CA GLY A 8 7.20 13.00 17.30
C GLY A 8 6.02 12.70 16.36
N HIS A 9 5.19 13.68 16.07
CA HIS A 9 3.97 13.50 15.27
C HIS A 9 3.84 14.61 14.25
N LEU A 10 3.68 14.23 12.99
CA LEU A 10 3.37 15.14 11.89
C LEU A 10 2.13 14.61 11.17
N ASP A 11 1.00 15.25 11.43
CA ASP A 11 -0.24 14.99 10.71
C ASP A 11 -0.44 16.02 9.60
N ILE A 12 -0.56 15.53 8.38
CA ILE A 12 -0.77 16.31 7.17
C ILE A 12 -1.84 15.68 6.25
N ILE A 13 -2.74 14.85 6.81
CA ILE A 13 -3.95 14.42 6.12
C ILE A 13 -4.81 15.65 5.78
N GLY A 14 -5.50 15.62 4.64
CA GLY A 14 -6.36 16.72 4.18
C GLY A 14 -5.61 17.95 3.67
N THR A 15 -4.27 17.95 3.73
CA THR A 15 -3.47 19.04 3.18
C THR A 15 -3.26 18.90 1.67
N SER A 16 -3.13 20.04 0.99
CA SER A 16 -2.75 20.11 -0.43
C SER A 16 -1.22 20.01 -0.67
N ILE A 17 -0.47 19.40 0.26
CA ILE A 17 0.99 19.26 0.12
C ILE A 17 1.29 18.40 -1.11
N LYS A 18 1.96 19.00 -2.09
CA LYS A 18 2.35 18.36 -3.35
C LYS A 18 3.75 17.75 -3.34
N ARG A 19 4.58 18.15 -2.36
CA ARG A 19 5.97 17.73 -2.23
C ARG A 19 6.38 17.67 -0.77
N MET A 20 7.08 16.62 -0.39
CA MET A 20 7.71 16.55 0.91
C MET A 20 9.01 17.37 0.93
N PRO A 21 9.23 18.20 1.95
CA PRO A 21 10.50 18.90 2.13
C PRO A 21 11.59 17.92 2.58
N ILE A 22 12.76 17.99 1.93
CA ILE A 22 13.90 17.08 2.14
C ILE A 22 14.28 16.96 3.62
N GLN A 23 14.14 18.03 4.38
CA GLN A 23 14.53 18.09 5.79
C GLN A 23 13.73 17.16 6.70
N ILE A 24 12.59 16.60 6.24
CA ILE A 24 11.81 15.64 7.02
C ILE A 24 12.63 14.41 7.42
N ILE A 25 13.55 13.96 6.58
CA ILE A 25 14.40 12.77 6.84
C ILE A 25 15.36 12.96 8.02
N ARG A 26 15.53 14.21 8.49
CA ARG A 26 16.34 14.56 9.65
C ARG A 26 15.58 14.40 10.97
N LEU A 27 14.24 14.26 10.92
CA LEU A 27 13.39 14.10 12.11
C LEU A 27 13.45 12.65 12.63
N LYS A 28 14.54 12.29 13.29
CA LYS A 28 14.78 10.91 13.78
C LYS A 28 13.80 10.45 14.88
N CYS A 29 13.22 11.41 15.61
CA CYS A 29 12.21 11.17 16.63
C CYS A 29 10.78 11.05 16.05
N LEU A 30 10.61 11.16 14.73
CA LEU A 30 9.28 11.13 14.13
C LEU A 30 8.69 9.72 14.21
N TRP A 31 7.58 9.61 14.94
CA TRP A 31 6.84 8.38 15.16
C TRP A 31 5.59 8.31 14.28
N THR A 32 4.92 9.43 14.05
CA THR A 32 3.74 9.47 13.17
C THR A 32 4.01 10.43 12.03
N LEU A 33 3.81 9.92 10.82
CA LEU A 33 3.76 10.70 9.59
C LEU A 33 2.57 10.18 8.79
N THR A 34 1.52 10.98 8.68
CA THR A 34 0.26 10.49 8.12
C THR A 34 0.24 10.46 6.58
N LYS A 35 1.05 11.30 5.92
CA LYS A 35 1.20 11.32 4.45
C LYS A 35 2.67 11.47 4.05
N PHE A 36 3.11 10.73 3.04
CA PHE A 36 4.42 10.84 2.41
C PHE A 36 4.20 10.93 0.90
N VAL A 37 4.68 12.01 0.28
CA VAL A 37 4.53 12.24 -1.16
C VAL A 37 5.87 11.96 -1.85
N VAL A 38 5.87 10.98 -2.75
CA VAL A 38 7.02 10.67 -3.61
C VAL A 38 7.16 11.76 -4.68
N ASN A 39 8.39 12.14 -5.02
CA ASN A 39 8.66 13.16 -6.03
C ASN A 39 9.55 12.61 -7.13
N LYS A 40 9.26 12.96 -8.40
CA LYS A 40 10.14 12.64 -9.55
C LYS A 40 11.56 13.20 -9.46
N ASN A 41 11.79 14.26 -8.68
CA ASN A 41 13.10 14.93 -8.62
C ASN A 41 14.17 14.04 -7.96
N ILE A 42 15.38 14.11 -8.51
CA ILE A 42 16.57 13.45 -7.96
C ILE A 42 16.78 13.92 -6.50
N GLY A 43 16.85 12.97 -5.57
CA GLY A 43 17.16 13.22 -4.15
C GLY A 43 16.00 13.19 -3.16
N PHE A 44 14.74 13.04 -3.61
CA PHE A 44 13.60 12.76 -2.72
C PHE A 44 12.68 11.68 -3.31
N GLN A 45 13.22 10.48 -3.40
CA GLN A 45 12.53 9.28 -3.87
C GLN A 45 11.94 8.49 -2.68
N ILE A 46 11.22 7.41 -2.97
CA ILE A 46 10.52 6.60 -1.98
C ILE A 46 11.48 5.96 -0.95
N GLY A 47 12.74 5.69 -1.34
CA GLY A 47 13.79 5.16 -0.48
C GLY A 47 14.14 6.04 0.71
N GLU A 48 13.86 7.35 0.63
CA GLU A 48 14.04 8.29 1.74
C GLU A 48 13.15 7.97 2.95
N LEU A 49 12.02 7.30 2.75
CA LEU A 49 11.16 6.79 3.82
C LEU A 49 11.91 5.78 4.72
N GLY A 50 12.95 5.13 4.21
CA GLY A 50 13.85 4.28 4.97
C GLY A 50 14.60 5.00 6.09
N LYS A 51 14.78 6.31 5.98
CA LYS A 51 15.51 7.14 6.96
C LYS A 51 14.65 7.53 8.17
N LEU A 52 13.38 7.13 8.17
CA LEU A 52 12.39 7.31 9.25
C LEU A 52 12.01 5.92 9.84
N PRO A 53 12.87 5.31 10.67
CA PRO A 53 12.69 3.93 11.12
C PRO A 53 11.58 3.75 12.15
N ASN A 54 11.25 4.80 12.92
CA ASN A 54 10.36 4.72 14.07
C ASN A 54 8.88 4.96 13.72
N LEU A 55 8.54 5.00 12.43
CA LEU A 55 7.18 5.24 11.98
C LEU A 55 6.23 4.13 12.45
N ARG A 56 5.11 4.57 13.02
CA ARG A 56 4.05 3.74 13.60
C ARG A 56 2.68 4.31 13.26
N GLY A 57 1.66 3.46 13.43
CA GLY A 57 0.27 3.84 13.15
C GLY A 57 -0.06 3.77 11.67
N ALA A 58 -0.53 4.87 11.09
CA ALA A 58 -1.02 4.95 9.73
C ALA A 58 -0.14 5.84 8.84
N ILE A 59 0.07 5.42 7.60
CA ILE A 59 0.72 6.24 6.57
C ILE A 59 0.03 6.06 5.21
N LEU A 60 -0.15 7.17 4.52
CA LEU A 60 -0.48 7.23 3.09
C LEU A 60 0.78 7.58 2.31
N ILE A 61 1.13 6.76 1.32
CA ILE A 61 2.24 7.01 0.40
C ILE A 61 1.64 7.37 -0.95
N ALA A 62 1.68 8.66 -1.28
CA ALA A 62 1.13 9.23 -2.50
C ALA A 62 2.16 9.36 -3.60
N LYS A 63 1.66 9.44 -4.82
CA LYS A 63 2.42 9.69 -6.05
C LYS A 63 3.42 8.59 -6.39
N LEU A 64 3.05 7.34 -6.18
CA LEU A 64 3.96 6.23 -6.40
C LEU A 64 4.38 6.04 -7.88
N GLN A 65 3.64 6.60 -8.85
CA GLN A 65 4.04 6.72 -10.25
C GLN A 65 5.34 7.52 -10.44
N ASP A 66 5.72 8.35 -9.45
CA ASP A 66 6.97 9.11 -9.47
C ASP A 66 8.18 8.31 -8.96
N ALA A 67 7.99 7.04 -8.54
CA ALA A 67 9.07 6.13 -8.17
C ALA A 67 9.73 5.52 -9.42
N ILE A 68 10.61 6.29 -10.07
CA ILE A 68 11.22 5.96 -11.38
C ILE A 68 12.02 4.65 -11.35
N ASN A 69 12.70 4.36 -10.24
CA ASN A 69 13.48 3.13 -10.08
C ASN A 69 12.78 2.20 -9.08
N PRO A 70 12.23 1.05 -9.53
CA PRO A 70 11.61 0.08 -8.66
C PRO A 70 12.50 -0.39 -7.51
N THR A 71 13.82 -0.47 -7.72
CA THR A 71 14.78 -0.88 -6.69
C THR A 71 14.82 0.10 -5.52
N ASP A 72 14.53 1.39 -5.75
CA ASP A 72 14.54 2.40 -4.70
C ASP A 72 13.45 2.15 -3.64
N ALA A 73 12.32 1.56 -4.05
CA ALA A 73 11.25 1.17 -3.15
C ALA A 73 11.70 0.18 -2.06
N LEU A 74 12.71 -0.66 -2.32
CA LEU A 74 13.30 -1.54 -1.29
C LEU A 74 13.89 -0.73 -0.13
N TYR A 75 14.47 0.44 -0.42
CA TYR A 75 15.05 1.30 0.61
C TYR A 75 13.99 1.99 1.48
N ALA A 76 12.71 1.97 1.10
CA ALA A 76 11.63 2.43 1.96
C ALA A 76 11.51 1.59 3.25
N LYS A 77 12.03 0.35 3.26
CA LYS A 77 12.12 -0.53 4.43
C LYS A 77 10.78 -0.69 5.16
N LEU A 78 9.67 -0.81 4.42
CA LEU A 78 8.33 -0.99 5.01
C LEU A 78 8.24 -2.27 5.84
N LYS A 79 8.88 -3.35 5.39
CA LYS A 79 9.03 -4.60 6.15
C LYS A 79 9.72 -4.44 7.50
N ALA A 80 10.58 -3.43 7.70
CA ALA A 80 11.23 -3.18 8.99
C ALA A 80 10.35 -2.38 9.97
N LYS A 81 9.31 -1.70 9.50
CA LYS A 81 8.44 -0.82 10.29
C LYS A 81 7.32 -1.61 10.98
N ARG A 82 7.67 -2.43 11.97
CA ARG A 82 6.76 -3.37 12.67
C ARG A 82 5.54 -2.73 13.35
N GLN A 83 5.67 -1.44 13.66
CA GLN A 83 4.65 -0.65 14.36
C GLN A 83 3.70 0.07 13.39
N LEU A 84 3.95 0.01 12.10
CA LEU A 84 3.00 0.45 11.08
C LEU A 84 1.84 -0.55 11.01
N LYS A 85 0.63 -0.05 11.17
CA LYS A 85 -0.61 -0.85 11.21
C LYS A 85 -1.49 -0.58 10.00
N ASP A 86 -1.46 0.63 9.47
CA ASP A 86 -2.32 1.02 8.35
C ASP A 86 -1.44 1.59 7.24
N LEU A 87 -1.61 1.07 6.02
CA LEU A 87 -0.85 1.48 4.85
C LEU A 87 -1.82 1.79 3.71
N THR A 88 -1.70 2.99 3.15
CA THR A 88 -2.33 3.35 1.89
C THR A 88 -1.24 3.60 0.85
N LEU A 89 -1.32 2.94 -0.29
CA LEU A 89 -0.46 3.15 -1.45
C LEU A 89 -1.30 3.78 -2.55
N GLU A 90 -0.88 4.95 -3.03
CA GLU A 90 -1.67 5.77 -3.94
C GLU A 90 -0.81 6.24 -5.12
N TRP A 91 -1.33 5.98 -6.32
CA TRP A 91 -0.86 6.50 -7.59
C TRP A 91 -1.78 7.66 -8.04
N ASP A 92 -1.33 8.45 -9.01
CA ASP A 92 -2.25 9.34 -9.73
C ASP A 92 -2.98 8.50 -10.79
N ALA A 93 -4.26 8.76 -11.01
CA ALA A 93 -5.01 8.10 -12.07
C ALA A 93 -4.35 8.36 -13.43
N ASP A 94 -4.07 7.29 -14.16
CA ASP A 94 -3.50 7.31 -15.51
C ASP A 94 -4.33 6.37 -16.41
N ASP A 95 -4.28 6.62 -17.72
CA ASP A 95 -4.93 5.80 -18.74
C ASP A 95 -3.94 4.85 -19.45
N ILE A 96 -2.72 4.70 -18.89
CA ILE A 96 -1.64 3.90 -19.46
C ILE A 96 -1.21 2.80 -18.49
N ILE A 97 -1.11 1.57 -18.99
CA ILE A 97 -0.58 0.42 -18.25
C ILE A 97 0.90 0.64 -17.91
N SER A 98 1.27 0.42 -16.65
CA SER A 98 2.65 0.59 -16.19
C SER A 98 3.22 -0.69 -15.58
N GLN A 99 4.18 -1.31 -16.29
CA GLN A 99 4.87 -2.49 -15.79
C GLN A 99 5.81 -2.16 -14.62
N SER A 100 6.38 -0.95 -14.58
CA SER A 100 7.28 -0.51 -13.51
C SER A 100 6.57 -0.34 -12.18
N GLU A 101 5.27 0.03 -12.18
CA GLU A 101 4.47 0.13 -10.96
C GLU A 101 4.32 -1.21 -10.25
N ARG A 102 4.21 -2.30 -11.01
CA ARG A 102 4.18 -3.65 -10.44
C ARG A 102 5.47 -3.96 -9.70
N ASP A 103 6.62 -3.60 -10.26
CA ASP A 103 7.91 -3.84 -9.63
C ASP A 103 8.10 -2.94 -8.39
N VAL A 104 7.64 -1.69 -8.44
CA VAL A 104 7.58 -0.79 -7.28
C VAL A 104 6.71 -1.40 -6.18
N MET A 105 5.49 -1.81 -6.51
CA MET A 105 4.55 -2.44 -5.57
C MET A 105 5.12 -3.71 -4.95
N ASN A 106 5.82 -4.53 -5.73
CA ASN A 106 6.46 -5.75 -5.23
C ASN A 106 7.53 -5.44 -4.16
N ASN A 107 8.27 -4.34 -4.35
CA ASN A 107 9.32 -3.89 -3.44
C ASN A 107 8.80 -3.11 -2.22
N LEU A 108 7.51 -2.75 -2.18
CA LEU A 108 6.84 -2.07 -1.07
C LEU A 108 6.18 -3.02 -0.06
N GLN A 109 6.56 -4.31 -0.03
CA GLN A 109 6.01 -5.28 0.92
C GLN A 109 6.10 -4.74 2.38
N PRO A 110 4.95 -4.56 3.08
CA PRO A 110 4.94 -4.13 4.46
C PRO A 110 5.23 -5.28 5.43
N HIS A 111 5.41 -4.97 6.71
CA HIS A 111 5.46 -6.00 7.74
C HIS A 111 4.09 -6.68 7.89
N THR A 112 4.09 -7.99 8.16
CA THR A 112 2.89 -8.82 8.38
C THR A 112 2.03 -8.44 9.60
N ASN A 113 2.41 -7.40 10.34
CA ASN A 113 1.67 -6.86 11.49
C ASN A 113 0.62 -5.81 11.06
N LEU A 114 0.49 -5.60 9.74
CA LEU A 114 -0.47 -4.70 9.14
C LEU A 114 -1.90 -5.12 9.49
N LYS A 115 -2.76 -4.15 9.74
CA LYS A 115 -4.19 -4.29 10.06
C LYS A 115 -5.08 -3.77 8.96
N ARG A 116 -4.64 -2.72 8.24
CA ARG A 116 -5.40 -2.12 7.14
C ARG A 116 -4.50 -1.88 5.94
N LEU A 117 -4.97 -2.27 4.76
CA LEU A 117 -4.33 -2.01 3.48
C LEU A 117 -5.32 -1.28 2.57
N ALA A 118 -4.87 -0.19 1.95
CA ALA A 118 -5.57 0.44 0.86
C ALA A 118 -4.62 0.62 -0.33
N ILE A 119 -5.11 0.33 -1.53
CA ILE A 119 -4.38 0.54 -2.79
C ILE A 119 -5.31 1.30 -3.72
N ASN A 120 -4.86 2.46 -4.20
CA ASN A 120 -5.63 3.37 -5.03
C ASN A 120 -4.90 3.62 -6.36
N ASP A 121 -5.67 3.57 -7.45
CA ASP A 121 -5.26 4.03 -8.79
C ASP A 121 -4.02 3.29 -9.36
N TYR A 122 -3.78 2.07 -8.90
CA TYR A 122 -2.67 1.23 -9.36
C TYR A 122 -2.90 0.77 -10.81
N SER A 123 -1.94 1.08 -11.70
CA SER A 123 -2.07 0.83 -13.15
C SER A 123 -1.34 -0.43 -13.64
N GLY A 124 -0.91 -1.29 -12.73
CA GLY A 124 -0.35 -2.60 -13.07
C GLY A 124 -1.44 -3.64 -13.38
N THR A 125 -1.10 -4.63 -14.20
CA THR A 125 -2.05 -5.66 -14.66
C THR A 125 -2.33 -6.77 -13.65
N SER A 126 -1.53 -6.85 -12.58
CA SER A 126 -1.68 -7.84 -11.51
C SER A 126 -1.05 -7.34 -10.22
N PHE A 127 -1.53 -7.86 -9.08
CA PHE A 127 -0.93 -7.60 -7.78
C PHE A 127 0.26 -8.52 -7.50
N PRO A 128 1.27 -8.06 -6.73
CA PRO A 128 2.27 -8.95 -6.18
C PRO A 128 1.67 -9.89 -5.14
N ASN A 129 2.28 -11.07 -5.00
CA ASN A 129 1.76 -12.16 -4.16
C ASN A 129 1.47 -11.73 -2.71
N TRP A 130 2.25 -10.80 -2.17
CA TRP A 130 2.12 -10.37 -0.78
C TRP A 130 0.76 -9.75 -0.45
N VAL A 131 0.03 -9.18 -1.42
CA VAL A 131 -1.27 -8.51 -1.19
C VAL A 131 -2.32 -9.47 -0.66
N GLY A 132 -2.30 -10.73 -1.10
CA GLY A 132 -3.21 -11.78 -0.64
C GLY A 132 -2.53 -12.88 0.17
N ASP A 133 -1.26 -12.74 0.54
CA ASP A 133 -0.51 -13.81 1.20
C ASP A 133 -1.04 -14.08 2.63
N TYR A 134 -1.25 -15.36 2.97
CA TYR A 134 -1.83 -15.79 4.26
C TYR A 134 -1.00 -15.35 5.48
N THR A 135 0.29 -15.04 5.30
CA THR A 135 1.16 -14.53 6.38
C THR A 135 0.74 -13.15 6.88
N PHE A 136 -0.09 -12.41 6.12
CA PHE A 136 -0.74 -11.16 6.56
C PHE A 136 -1.95 -11.44 7.47
N SER A 137 -1.74 -12.29 8.48
CA SER A 137 -2.79 -12.83 9.34
C SER A 137 -3.49 -11.79 10.23
N ASN A 138 -2.95 -10.57 10.33
CA ASN A 138 -3.51 -9.48 11.11
C ASN A 138 -4.37 -8.50 10.29
N VAL A 139 -4.39 -8.62 8.97
CA VAL A 139 -5.12 -7.70 8.09
C VAL A 139 -6.62 -7.93 8.26
N LYS A 140 -7.32 -6.86 8.67
CA LYS A 140 -8.76 -6.84 8.91
C LYS A 140 -9.53 -6.06 7.86
N VAL A 141 -8.87 -5.11 7.21
CA VAL A 141 -9.50 -4.25 6.20
C VAL A 141 -8.61 -4.17 4.97
N VAL A 142 -9.21 -4.43 3.81
CA VAL A 142 -8.58 -4.25 2.50
C VAL A 142 -9.51 -3.42 1.64
N HIS A 143 -9.00 -2.31 1.12
CA HIS A 143 -9.68 -1.52 0.09
C HIS A 143 -8.82 -1.48 -1.16
N LEU A 144 -9.36 -1.90 -2.30
CA LEU A 144 -8.73 -1.79 -3.61
C LEU A 144 -9.61 -0.89 -4.46
N ASN A 145 -9.09 0.25 -4.90
CA ASN A 145 -9.87 1.28 -5.59
C ASN A 145 -9.20 1.68 -6.91
N SER A 146 -10.00 1.76 -7.98
CA SER A 146 -9.59 2.24 -9.30
C SER A 146 -8.37 1.52 -9.89
N CYS A 147 -8.20 0.23 -9.60
CA CYS A 147 -7.13 -0.59 -10.17
C CYS A 147 -7.54 -1.12 -11.55
N ARG A 148 -7.89 -0.20 -12.46
CA ARG A 148 -8.66 -0.45 -13.68
C ARG A 148 -8.07 -1.52 -14.59
N PHE A 149 -6.74 -1.55 -14.72
CA PHE A 149 -6.03 -2.47 -15.61
C PHE A 149 -5.74 -3.84 -14.99
N CYS A 150 -6.10 -4.08 -13.73
CA CYS A 150 -5.87 -5.37 -13.09
C CYS A 150 -6.77 -6.45 -13.71
N LEU A 151 -6.16 -7.48 -14.28
CA LEU A 151 -6.87 -8.58 -14.93
C LEU A 151 -7.46 -9.58 -13.93
N TYR A 152 -6.89 -9.64 -12.72
CA TYR A 152 -7.23 -10.61 -11.69
C TYR A 152 -7.21 -9.96 -10.31
N LEU A 153 -8.17 -10.37 -9.48
CA LEU A 153 -8.16 -10.02 -8.06
C LEU A 153 -7.08 -10.83 -7.32
N PRO A 154 -6.43 -10.25 -6.30
CA PRO A 154 -5.50 -11.00 -5.46
C PRO A 154 -6.26 -12.07 -4.65
N PRO A 155 -5.56 -13.12 -4.18
CA PRO A 155 -6.18 -14.20 -3.41
C PRO A 155 -6.52 -13.73 -1.98
N LEU A 156 -7.52 -12.88 -1.83
CA LEU A 156 -7.87 -12.26 -0.54
C LEU A 156 -8.63 -13.20 0.40
N GLY A 157 -9.20 -14.29 -0.12
CA GLY A 157 -9.93 -15.28 0.67
C GLY A 157 -9.08 -16.03 1.68
N GLN A 158 -7.77 -16.12 1.45
CA GLN A 158 -6.83 -16.78 2.36
C GLN A 158 -6.36 -15.87 3.51
N LEU A 159 -6.81 -14.59 3.57
CA LEU A 159 -6.50 -13.70 4.69
C LEU A 159 -7.38 -14.05 5.91
N PRO A 160 -6.80 -14.61 6.99
CA PRO A 160 -7.60 -15.26 8.04
C PRO A 160 -8.40 -14.28 8.91
N SER A 161 -7.95 -13.03 9.03
CA SER A 161 -8.59 -12.00 9.88
C SER A 161 -9.37 -10.95 9.09
N LEU A 162 -9.51 -11.11 7.77
CA LEU A 162 -10.15 -10.12 6.91
C LEU A 162 -11.64 -10.00 7.27
N GLN A 163 -12.07 -8.79 7.64
CA GLN A 163 -13.44 -8.50 8.09
C GLN A 163 -14.17 -7.56 7.14
N ASN A 164 -13.45 -6.61 6.54
CA ASN A 164 -14.00 -5.65 5.58
C ASN A 164 -13.18 -5.67 4.30
N LEU A 165 -13.83 -6.01 3.20
CA LEU A 165 -13.26 -5.98 1.87
C LEU A 165 -14.10 -5.06 0.98
N SER A 166 -13.45 -4.06 0.39
CA SER A 166 -14.04 -3.21 -0.65
C SER A 166 -13.16 -3.28 -1.90
N ILE A 167 -13.79 -3.58 -3.04
CA ILE A 167 -13.14 -3.67 -4.34
C ILE A 167 -13.97 -2.81 -5.30
N VAL A 168 -13.37 -1.73 -5.78
CA VAL A 168 -14.07 -0.71 -6.56
C VAL A 168 -13.27 -0.33 -7.79
N GLY A 169 -13.89 -0.24 -8.97
CA GLY A 169 -13.25 0.28 -10.19
C GLY A 169 -12.21 -0.66 -10.81
N PHE A 170 -12.64 -1.83 -11.25
CA PHE A 170 -11.80 -2.91 -11.80
C PHE A 170 -12.23 -3.29 -13.24
N ASP A 171 -12.13 -2.34 -14.17
CA ASP A 171 -12.65 -2.42 -15.54
C ASP A 171 -12.33 -3.71 -16.32
N GLU A 172 -11.18 -4.33 -16.08
CA GLU A 172 -10.74 -5.56 -16.79
C GLU A 172 -11.20 -6.88 -16.13
N VAL A 173 -11.77 -6.85 -14.92
CA VAL A 173 -12.15 -8.06 -14.18
C VAL A 173 -13.55 -8.54 -14.57
N VAL A 174 -13.61 -9.41 -15.58
CA VAL A 174 -14.89 -9.96 -16.07
C VAL A 174 -15.52 -11.05 -15.20
N LYS A 175 -14.73 -11.69 -14.32
CA LYS A 175 -15.21 -12.75 -13.41
C LYS A 175 -14.34 -12.90 -12.18
N VAL A 176 -14.96 -13.26 -11.06
CA VAL A 176 -14.26 -13.65 -9.83
C VAL A 176 -14.03 -15.17 -9.85
N GLY A 177 -12.76 -15.57 -10.01
CA GLY A 177 -12.36 -16.98 -10.09
C GLY A 177 -12.02 -17.61 -8.73
N PRO A 178 -11.74 -18.94 -8.71
CA PRO A 178 -11.35 -19.66 -7.50
C PRO A 178 -10.06 -19.12 -6.86
N ASP A 179 -9.19 -18.48 -7.65
CA ASP A 179 -7.95 -17.88 -7.16
C ASP A 179 -8.21 -16.78 -6.11
N PHE A 180 -9.31 -16.04 -6.23
CA PHE A 180 -9.72 -15.04 -5.25
C PHE A 180 -9.92 -15.63 -3.85
N TYR A 181 -10.29 -16.91 -3.79
CA TYR A 181 -10.56 -17.64 -2.54
C TYR A 181 -9.30 -18.32 -1.96
N GLY A 182 -8.14 -18.25 -2.63
CA GLY A 182 -6.90 -18.93 -2.22
C GLY A 182 -6.62 -20.26 -2.93
N GLY A 183 -7.39 -20.60 -3.98
CA GLY A 183 -7.18 -21.79 -4.81
C GLY A 183 -7.65 -23.10 -4.19
N SER A 184 -7.76 -24.15 -5.01
CA SER A 184 -8.36 -25.45 -4.67
C SER A 184 -7.51 -26.35 -3.76
N SER A 185 -6.28 -25.96 -3.43
CA SER A 185 -5.36 -26.71 -2.57
C SER A 185 -5.28 -26.16 -1.14
N SER A 186 -6.03 -25.10 -0.82
CA SER A 186 -6.02 -24.51 0.51
C SER A 186 -6.89 -25.33 1.46
N THR A 187 -6.32 -25.75 2.60
CA THR A 187 -7.09 -26.33 3.72
C THR A 187 -7.81 -25.27 4.55
N ILE A 188 -7.60 -23.99 4.23
CA ILE A 188 -8.17 -22.84 4.94
C ILE A 188 -9.51 -22.51 4.30
N THR A 189 -10.56 -22.47 5.12
CA THR A 189 -11.87 -21.96 4.71
C THR A 189 -11.73 -20.51 4.25
N PRO A 190 -12.04 -20.20 2.98
CA PRO A 190 -11.91 -18.83 2.47
C PRO A 190 -12.79 -17.85 3.24
N PHE A 191 -12.29 -16.64 3.47
CA PHE A 191 -13.04 -15.51 4.06
C PHE A 191 -13.66 -15.82 5.44
N GLN A 192 -13.04 -16.67 6.26
CA GLN A 192 -13.59 -17.13 7.56
C GLN A 192 -14.04 -16.01 8.52
N SER A 193 -13.45 -14.81 8.41
CA SER A 193 -13.73 -13.66 9.29
C SER A 193 -14.54 -12.56 8.62
N LEU A 194 -14.90 -12.70 7.34
CA LEU A 194 -15.44 -11.61 6.52
C LEU A 194 -16.86 -11.24 6.99
N LYS A 195 -17.10 -9.94 7.13
CA LYS A 195 -18.37 -9.37 7.59
C LYS A 195 -18.98 -8.41 6.58
N ILE A 196 -18.12 -7.67 5.88
CA ILE A 196 -18.53 -6.67 4.89
C ILE A 196 -17.75 -6.96 3.62
N LEU A 197 -18.50 -7.13 2.52
CA LEU A 197 -17.98 -7.29 1.18
C LEU A 197 -18.69 -6.28 0.29
N ASN A 198 -17.91 -5.40 -0.34
CA ASN A 198 -18.41 -4.43 -1.29
C ASN A 198 -17.70 -4.59 -2.64
N PHE A 199 -18.50 -4.69 -3.69
CA PHE A 199 -18.07 -4.63 -5.08
C PHE A 199 -18.82 -3.49 -5.76
N GLU A 200 -18.10 -2.61 -6.43
CA GLU A 200 -18.69 -1.48 -7.15
C GLU A 200 -17.87 -1.21 -8.42
N ARG A 201 -18.52 -0.98 -9.57
CA ARG A 201 -17.82 -0.70 -10.85
C ARG A 201 -16.73 -1.75 -11.14
N MET A 202 -17.14 -3.03 -11.11
CA MET A 202 -16.35 -4.17 -11.57
C MET A 202 -16.45 -4.33 -13.09
#